data_AF-G3VV76-F1
#
_entry.id   AF-G3VV76-F1
#
_cell.length_a   1.000
_cell.length_b   1.000
_cell.length_c   1.000
_cell.angle_alpha   90.00
_cell.angle_beta   90.00
_cell.angle_gamma   90.00
#
_symmetry.space_group_name_H-M   'P 1'
#
loop_
_entity.id
_entity.type
_entity.pdbx_description
1 polymer ?
#
loop_
_entity_poly.entity_id
_entity_poly.type
_entity_poly.pdbx_seq_one_letter_code
_entity_poly.pdbx_strand_id
1 'polypeptide(L)'
;MAVQESAAQLSMTLKVQEYPTLKVPYETLNKRFRAAQKNIDRETSHVTMVVAELEKTLSSCPAVDSVVSLLDGVVEKLSVLKRKAVESIQAEDESAKLCKRRIEHLKEHSSDQPAAANMWKKKRMDRMMVEHLLRCGYYNTAVKLARQSGIEDLVNIEMFLTAKEVEESLERQETMTCLAWCHDNKSRLRKMKDLLDPARWRMLIQQFRYDNYRLHQLGNNSVFTITLQAGLSAIKTPQCYKEDGSSKNPDCPVCSKSLNKLAQPLPMAHCANSRLVCKISGDVMNENNPPMMLPNGYVYGYNSLLSIRQDDKVVCPRTKEVFNFSQAEKVYIM
;
A
#
# COMPACT_ATOMS: atom_id res chain seq x y z
N MET A 1 39.03 -22.23 5.51
CA MET A 1 38.78 -21.34 6.66
C MET A 1 37.28 -21.21 6.82
N ALA A 2 36.67 -22.00 7.71
CA ALA A 2 35.25 -21.88 8.01
C ALA A 2 35.06 -20.60 8.83
N VAL A 3 34.38 -19.61 8.26
CA VAL A 3 33.99 -18.41 9.00
C VAL A 3 33.05 -18.87 10.11
N GLN A 4 33.46 -18.64 11.35
CA GLN A 4 32.67 -18.97 12.53
C GLN A 4 31.47 -18.01 12.53
N GLU A 5 30.31 -18.49 12.08
CA GLU A 5 29.09 -17.69 12.04
C GLU A 5 28.76 -17.19 13.45
N SER A 6 28.55 -15.89 13.60
CA SER A 6 28.17 -15.33 14.91
C SER A 6 26.78 -15.83 15.30
N ALA A 7 26.48 -15.95 16.60
CA ALA A 7 25.15 -16.36 17.08
C ALA A 7 24.02 -15.48 16.51
N ALA A 8 24.31 -14.22 16.18
CA ALA A 8 23.38 -13.32 15.51
C ALA A 8 23.13 -13.69 14.03
N GLN A 9 24.16 -14.09 13.29
CA GLN A 9 24.03 -14.57 11.91
C GLN A 9 23.30 -15.90 11.84
N LEU A 10 23.56 -16.81 12.78
CA LEU A 10 22.84 -18.08 12.90
C LEU A 10 21.35 -17.85 13.21
N SER A 11 21.04 -16.94 14.14
CA SER A 11 19.67 -16.55 14.50
C SER A 11 18.90 -15.91 13.34
N MET A 12 19.56 -15.04 12.57
CA MET A 12 18.96 -14.42 11.39
C MET A 12 18.73 -15.44 10.25
N THR A 13 19.68 -16.33 10.02
CA THR A 13 19.59 -17.40 9.02
C THR A 13 18.47 -18.38 9.35
N LEU A 14 18.34 -18.78 10.63
CA LEU A 14 17.24 -19.60 11.11
C LEU A 14 15.90 -18.87 10.96
N LYS A 15 15.82 -17.57 11.29
CA LYS A 15 14.59 -16.79 11.08
C LYS A 15 14.20 -16.70 9.62
N VAL A 16 15.13 -16.62 8.67
CA VAL A 16 14.77 -16.54 7.25
C VAL A 16 14.41 -17.91 6.68
N GLN A 17 15.18 -18.95 7.01
CA GLN A 17 15.06 -20.28 6.40
C GLN A 17 14.04 -21.19 7.09
N GLU A 18 13.75 -20.96 8.37
CA GLU A 18 12.83 -21.80 9.17
C GLU A 18 11.49 -21.12 9.47
N TYR A 19 11.32 -19.84 9.14
CA TYR A 19 10.06 -19.14 9.40
C TYR A 19 8.86 -19.77 8.68
N PRO A 20 8.92 -20.11 7.38
CA PRO A 20 7.81 -20.80 6.72
C PRO A 20 7.49 -22.17 7.32
N THR A 21 8.49 -22.82 7.95
CA THR A 21 8.33 -24.10 8.64
C THR A 21 7.35 -23.97 9.80
N LEU A 22 7.40 -22.87 10.57
CA LEU A 22 6.53 -22.67 11.73
C LEU A 22 5.30 -21.82 11.42
N LYS A 23 5.44 -20.80 10.58
CA LYS A 23 4.38 -19.82 10.34
C LYS A 23 3.20 -20.44 9.61
N VAL A 24 3.44 -21.22 8.57
CA VAL A 24 2.39 -21.85 7.75
C VAL A 24 1.47 -22.79 8.56
N PRO A 25 1.99 -23.78 9.32
CA PRO A 25 1.14 -24.67 10.10
C PRO A 25 0.44 -23.93 11.25
N TYR A 26 1.09 -22.93 11.86
CA TYR A 26 0.43 -22.08 12.86
C TYR A 26 -0.75 -21.30 12.27
N GLU A 27 -0.58 -20.73 11.07
CA GLU A 27 -1.68 -20.04 10.39
C GLU A 27 -2.81 -21.00 10.00
N THR A 28 -2.47 -22.23 9.64
CA THR A 28 -3.45 -23.30 9.35
C THR A 28 -4.24 -23.66 10.59
N LEU A 29 -3.57 -23.88 11.73
CA LEU A 29 -4.20 -24.10 13.03
C LEU A 29 -5.13 -22.93 13.40
N ASN A 30 -4.65 -21.69 13.29
CA ASN A 30 -5.45 -20.51 13.61
C ASN A 30 -6.66 -20.35 12.66
N LYS A 31 -6.54 -20.73 11.38
CA LYS A 31 -7.67 -20.77 10.44
C LYS A 31 -8.70 -21.81 10.88
N ARG A 32 -8.26 -23.03 11.23
CA ARG A 32 -9.14 -24.11 11.72
C ARG A 32 -9.84 -23.72 13.02
N PHE A 33 -9.10 -23.22 14.00
CA PHE A 33 -9.63 -22.75 15.29
C PHE A 33 -10.75 -21.70 15.11
N ARG A 34 -10.53 -20.69 14.25
CA ARG A 34 -11.55 -19.67 13.98
C ARG A 34 -12.77 -20.20 13.25
N ALA A 35 -12.59 -21.21 12.38
CA ALA A 35 -13.70 -21.85 11.67
C ALA A 35 -14.51 -22.74 12.63
N ALA A 36 -13.82 -23.51 13.48
CA ALA A 36 -14.42 -24.34 14.51
C ALA A 36 -15.28 -23.51 15.47
N GLN A 37 -14.74 -22.41 16.01
CA GLN A 37 -15.48 -21.51 16.90
C GLN A 37 -16.78 -21.03 16.24
N LYS A 38 -16.72 -20.53 15.00
CA LYS A 38 -17.91 -20.07 14.27
C LYS A 38 -18.93 -21.17 14.02
N ASN A 39 -18.46 -22.38 13.69
CA ASN A 39 -19.33 -23.51 13.44
C ASN A 39 -20.03 -23.97 14.72
N ILE A 40 -19.29 -24.04 15.83
CA ILE A 40 -19.82 -24.41 17.15
C ILE A 40 -20.82 -23.36 17.64
N ASP A 41 -20.50 -22.07 17.55
CA ASP A 41 -21.40 -20.98 17.95
C ASP A 41 -22.71 -21.01 17.15
N ARG A 42 -22.63 -21.30 15.84
CA ARG A 42 -23.81 -21.43 14.98
C ARG A 42 -24.70 -22.61 15.37
N GLU A 43 -24.12 -23.80 15.56
CA GLU A 43 -24.91 -24.96 15.97
C GLU A 43 -25.46 -24.82 17.39
N THR A 44 -24.70 -24.19 18.29
CA THR A 44 -25.18 -23.85 19.64
C THR A 44 -26.41 -22.94 19.55
N SER A 45 -26.39 -21.93 18.68
CA SER A 45 -27.54 -21.05 18.45
C SER A 45 -28.76 -21.82 17.92
N HIS A 46 -28.56 -22.80 17.02
CA HIS A 46 -29.64 -23.66 16.55
C HIS A 46 -30.24 -24.51 17.69
N VAL A 47 -29.40 -25.08 18.56
CA VAL A 47 -29.86 -25.84 19.73
C VAL A 47 -30.66 -24.94 20.67
N THR A 48 -30.15 -23.75 21.01
CA THR A 48 -30.85 -22.79 21.87
C THR A 48 -32.22 -22.41 21.31
N MET A 49 -32.33 -22.23 19.99
CA MET A 49 -33.60 -21.90 19.33
C MET A 49 -34.64 -23.03 19.46
N VAL A 50 -34.25 -24.30 19.27
CA VAL A 50 -35.20 -25.42 19.40
C VAL A 50 -35.59 -25.64 20.87
N VAL A 51 -34.66 -25.46 21.81
CA VAL A 51 -34.95 -25.54 23.25
C VAL A 51 -35.93 -24.45 23.68
N ALA A 52 -35.74 -23.21 23.21
CA ALA A 52 -36.66 -22.11 23.52
C ALA A 52 -38.08 -22.37 22.99
N GLU A 53 -38.22 -22.96 21.81
CA GLU A 53 -39.53 -23.33 21.26
C GLU A 53 -40.19 -24.45 22.08
N LEU A 54 -39.41 -25.41 22.57
CA LEU A 54 -39.87 -26.44 23.49
C LEU A 54 -40.38 -25.84 24.82
N GLU A 55 -39.62 -24.94 25.45
CA GLU A 55 -40.00 -24.27 26.70
C GLU A 55 -41.29 -23.45 26.55
N LYS A 56 -41.42 -22.72 25.43
CA LYS A 56 -42.61 -21.96 25.10
C LYS A 56 -43.82 -22.87 24.91
N THR A 57 -43.66 -23.99 24.22
CA THR A 57 -44.74 -24.95 23.98
C THR A 57 -45.20 -25.62 25.28
N LEU A 58 -44.26 -25.99 26.15
CA LEU A 58 -44.54 -26.54 27.49
C LEU A 58 -45.36 -25.59 28.37
N SER A 59 -45.20 -24.27 28.19
CA SER A 59 -45.93 -23.25 28.94
C SER A 59 -47.42 -23.16 28.58
N SER A 60 -47.86 -23.82 27.50
CA SER A 60 -49.23 -23.70 26.95
C SER A 60 -50.11 -24.96 27.05
N CYS A 61 -49.78 -25.93 27.91
CA CYS A 61 -50.48 -27.24 28.01
C CYS A 61 -50.61 -27.96 26.64
N PRO A 62 -49.48 -28.35 26.01
CA PRO A 62 -49.46 -28.91 24.66
C PRO A 62 -49.89 -30.37 24.61
N ALA A 63 -50.29 -30.83 23.42
CA ALA A 63 -50.46 -32.26 23.14
C ALA A 63 -49.14 -33.01 23.28
N VAL A 64 -49.17 -34.24 23.82
CA VAL A 64 -47.99 -35.08 24.05
C VAL A 64 -47.18 -35.27 22.77
N ASP A 65 -47.84 -35.52 21.63
CA ASP A 65 -47.19 -35.72 20.33
C ASP A 65 -46.36 -34.51 19.88
N SER A 66 -46.81 -33.29 20.20
CA SER A 66 -46.07 -32.05 19.90
C SER A 66 -44.78 -31.95 20.72
N VAL A 67 -44.85 -32.32 22.01
CA VAL A 67 -43.68 -32.33 22.89
C VAL A 67 -42.67 -33.38 22.45
N VAL A 68 -43.14 -34.58 22.06
CA VAL A 68 -42.27 -35.65 21.52
C VAL A 68 -41.56 -35.18 20.26
N SER A 69 -42.27 -34.57 19.31
CA SER A 69 -41.67 -34.06 18.07
C SER A 69 -40.63 -32.96 18.33
N LEU A 70 -40.85 -32.08 19.31
CA LEU A 70 -39.89 -31.04 19.67
C LEU A 70 -38.64 -31.63 20.36
N LEU A 71 -38.82 -32.63 21.22
CA LEU A 71 -37.72 -33.36 21.84
C LEU A 71 -36.84 -34.08 20.79
N ASP A 72 -37.46 -34.71 19.80
CA ASP A 72 -36.75 -35.31 18.66
C ASP A 72 -35.91 -34.26 17.91
N GLY A 73 -36.49 -33.07 17.68
CA GLY A 73 -35.78 -31.94 17.10
C GLY A 73 -34.57 -31.48 17.93
N VAL A 74 -34.70 -31.41 19.26
CA VAL A 74 -33.58 -31.08 20.17
C VAL A 74 -32.49 -32.15 20.08
N VAL A 75 -32.86 -33.43 20.11
CA VAL A 75 -31.92 -34.55 20.00
C VAL A 75 -31.17 -34.52 18.66
N GLU A 76 -31.86 -34.21 17.56
CA GLU A 76 -31.26 -34.06 16.24
C GLU A 76 -30.21 -32.94 16.25
N LYS A 77 -30.55 -31.74 16.75
CA LYS A 77 -29.61 -30.60 16.77
C LYS A 77 -28.42 -30.84 17.72
N LEU A 78 -28.64 -31.45 18.88
CA LEU A 78 -27.56 -31.84 19.78
C LEU A 78 -26.62 -32.87 19.13
N SER A 79 -27.17 -33.82 18.37
CA SER A 79 -26.38 -34.83 17.65
C SER A 79 -25.54 -34.19 16.54
N VAL A 80 -26.09 -33.21 15.82
CA VAL A 80 -25.35 -32.41 14.82
C VAL A 80 -24.23 -31.60 15.48
N LEU A 81 -24.52 -30.92 16.59
CA LEU A 81 -23.53 -30.15 17.34
C LEU A 81 -22.39 -31.06 17.83
N LYS A 82 -22.71 -32.20 18.44
CA LYS A 82 -21.73 -33.19 18.91
C LYS A 82 -20.82 -33.64 17.77
N ARG A 83 -21.39 -34.02 16.62
CA ARG A 83 -20.62 -34.44 15.45
C ARG A 83 -19.67 -33.34 14.96
N LYS A 84 -20.16 -32.11 14.77
CA LYS A 84 -19.33 -30.99 14.30
C LYS A 84 -18.25 -30.59 15.30
N ALA A 85 -18.53 -30.69 16.60
CA ALA A 85 -17.54 -30.42 17.64
C ALA A 85 -16.41 -31.46 17.59
N VAL A 86 -16.73 -32.76 17.47
CA VAL A 86 -15.74 -33.83 17.35
C VAL A 86 -14.87 -33.64 16.09
N GLU A 87 -15.48 -33.37 14.94
CA GLU A 87 -14.76 -33.11 13.68
C GLU A 87 -13.81 -31.90 13.80
N SER A 88 -14.28 -30.83 14.44
CA SER A 88 -13.49 -29.61 14.63
C SER A 88 -12.32 -29.83 15.58
N ILE A 89 -12.55 -30.50 16.71
CA ILE A 89 -11.51 -30.84 17.70
C ILE A 89 -10.44 -31.74 17.07
N GLN A 90 -10.85 -32.76 16.32
CA GLN A 90 -9.92 -33.65 15.63
C GLN A 90 -9.05 -32.89 14.62
N ALA A 91 -9.65 -32.00 13.83
CA ALA A 91 -8.92 -31.20 12.84
C ALA A 91 -7.95 -30.20 13.49
N GLU A 92 -8.29 -29.64 14.65
CA GLU A 92 -7.39 -28.77 15.44
C GLU A 92 -6.24 -29.57 16.05
N ASP A 93 -6.51 -30.72 16.65
CA ASP A 93 -5.52 -31.60 17.26
C ASP A 93 -4.47 -32.07 16.24
N GLU A 94 -4.89 -32.46 15.04
CA GLU A 94 -3.97 -32.79 13.94
C GLU A 94 -3.03 -31.63 13.57
N SER A 95 -3.58 -30.41 13.49
CA SER A 95 -2.79 -29.21 13.17
C SER A 95 -1.85 -28.82 14.31
N ALA A 96 -2.29 -28.98 15.56
CA ALA A 96 -1.46 -28.74 16.74
C ALA A 96 -0.32 -29.77 16.83
N LYS A 97 -0.61 -31.06 16.58
CA LYS A 97 0.39 -32.13 16.49
C LYS A 97 1.41 -31.86 15.39
N LEU A 98 0.99 -31.38 14.22
CA LEU A 98 1.90 -30.97 13.15
C LEU A 98 2.83 -29.83 13.59
N CYS A 99 2.29 -28.80 14.25
CA CYS A 99 3.10 -27.71 14.80
C CYS A 99 4.12 -28.24 15.83
N LYS A 100 3.69 -29.15 16.71
CA LYS A 100 4.55 -29.79 17.71
C LYS A 100 5.68 -30.58 17.06
N ARG A 101 5.40 -31.44 16.07
CA ARG A 101 6.43 -32.22 15.35
C ARG A 101 7.49 -31.32 14.70
N ARG A 102 7.09 -30.18 14.12
CA ARG A 102 8.02 -29.22 13.52
C ARG A 102 8.87 -28.49 14.55
N ILE A 103 8.30 -28.12 15.70
CA ILE A 103 9.06 -27.52 16.81
C ILE A 103 10.07 -28.52 17.37
N GLU A 104 9.65 -29.78 17.55
CA GLU A 104 10.54 -30.86 18.00
C GLU A 104 11.71 -31.05 17.03
N HIS A 105 11.44 -31.13 15.72
CA HIS A 105 12.49 -31.20 14.71
C HIS A 105 13.46 -30.01 14.75
N LEU A 106 12.99 -28.79 15.00
CA LEU A 106 13.88 -27.62 15.13
C LEU A 106 14.75 -27.69 16.39
N LYS A 107 14.26 -28.29 17.48
CA LYS A 107 15.04 -28.51 18.71
C LYS A 107 16.15 -29.54 18.52
N GLU A 108 16.00 -30.50 17.60
CA GLU A 108 17.05 -31.48 17.27
C GLU A 108 18.34 -30.82 16.77
N HIS A 109 18.28 -29.60 16.22
CA HIS A 109 19.47 -28.85 15.82
C HIS A 109 20.44 -28.64 17.00
N SER A 110 19.92 -28.42 18.22
CA SER A 110 20.73 -28.18 19.41
C SER A 110 21.36 -29.45 20.00
N SER A 111 21.31 -30.58 19.28
CA SER A 111 21.93 -31.83 19.73
C SER A 111 23.45 -31.78 19.59
N ASP A 112 24.15 -32.15 20.66
CA ASP A 112 25.62 -32.25 20.68
C ASP A 112 26.16 -33.49 19.93
N GLN A 113 25.30 -34.39 19.47
CA GLN A 113 25.70 -35.62 18.78
C GLN A 113 25.96 -35.38 17.27
N PRO A 114 27.18 -35.68 16.75
CA PRO A 114 27.52 -35.42 15.35
C PRO A 114 26.63 -36.16 14.33
N ALA A 115 26.22 -37.39 14.65
CA ALA A 115 25.35 -38.19 13.78
C ALA A 115 23.93 -37.59 13.67
N ALA A 116 23.37 -37.14 14.79
CA ALA A 116 22.08 -36.46 14.84
C ALA A 116 22.13 -35.13 14.07
N ALA A 117 23.19 -34.34 14.26
CA ALA A 117 23.42 -33.10 13.53
C ALA A 117 23.51 -33.32 12.01
N ASN A 118 24.19 -34.39 11.56
CA ASN A 118 24.29 -34.71 10.13
C ASN A 118 22.94 -35.17 9.54
N MET A 119 22.17 -35.99 10.26
CA MET A 119 20.81 -36.35 9.83
C MET A 119 19.89 -35.11 9.75
N TRP A 120 19.98 -34.21 10.72
CA TRP A 120 19.20 -32.97 10.72
C TRP A 120 19.54 -32.09 9.51
N LYS A 121 20.84 -31.91 9.21
CA LYS A 121 21.29 -31.18 8.01
C LYS A 121 20.79 -31.82 6.72
N LYS A 122 20.79 -33.16 6.63
CA LYS A 122 20.23 -33.88 5.47
C LYS A 122 18.72 -33.63 5.33
N LYS A 123 17.94 -33.81 6.40
CA LYS A 123 16.49 -33.51 6.39
C LYS A 123 16.22 -32.06 5.99
N ARG A 124 17.03 -31.12 6.48
CA ARG A 124 16.93 -29.71 6.11
C ARG A 124 17.16 -29.47 4.63
N MET A 125 18.19 -30.08 4.05
CA MET A 125 18.47 -30.00 2.62
C MET A 125 17.31 -30.59 1.79
N ASP A 126 16.85 -31.78 2.13
CA ASP A 126 15.72 -32.43 1.46
C ASP A 126 14.47 -31.53 1.50
N ARG A 127 14.21 -30.88 2.65
CA ARG A 127 13.10 -29.93 2.82
C ARG A 127 13.22 -28.71 1.89
N MET A 128 14.42 -28.14 1.77
CA MET A 128 14.70 -27.02 0.84
C MET A 128 14.54 -27.46 -0.61
N MET A 129 14.98 -28.66 -0.97
CA MET A 129 14.81 -29.24 -2.30
C MET A 129 13.34 -29.48 -2.63
N VAL A 130 12.56 -30.03 -1.70
CA VAL A 130 11.11 -30.22 -1.87
C VAL A 130 10.42 -28.88 -2.12
N GLU A 131 10.71 -27.85 -1.32
CA GLU A 131 10.13 -26.52 -1.54
C GLU A 131 10.51 -25.94 -2.92
N HIS A 132 11.78 -26.07 -3.32
CA HIS A 132 12.24 -25.60 -4.62
C HIS A 132 11.52 -26.33 -5.77
N LEU A 133 11.42 -27.65 -5.71
CA LEU A 133 10.71 -28.45 -6.70
C LEU A 133 9.23 -28.04 -6.81
N LEU A 134 8.56 -27.78 -5.68
CA LEU A 134 7.18 -27.28 -5.67
C LEU A 134 7.05 -25.92 -6.35
N ARG A 135 7.98 -24.99 -6.10
CA ARG A 135 8.00 -23.65 -6.74
C ARG A 135 8.27 -23.71 -8.24
N CYS A 136 9.01 -24.71 -8.70
CA CYS A 136 9.28 -24.95 -10.12
C CYS A 136 8.19 -25.79 -10.82
N GLY A 137 7.12 -26.19 -10.12
CA GLY A 137 6.04 -26.99 -10.69
C GLY A 137 6.32 -28.50 -10.76
N TYR A 138 7.41 -29.00 -10.16
CA TYR A 138 7.77 -30.43 -10.14
C TYR A 138 7.10 -31.17 -8.97
N TYR A 139 5.76 -31.08 -8.86
CA TYR A 139 5.00 -31.58 -7.70
C TYR A 139 5.18 -33.08 -7.43
N ASN A 140 5.13 -33.92 -8.45
CA ASN A 140 5.27 -35.38 -8.30
C ASN A 140 6.64 -35.77 -7.73
N THR A 141 7.70 -35.12 -8.21
CA THR A 141 9.07 -35.34 -7.73
C THR A 141 9.22 -34.86 -6.30
N ALA A 142 8.66 -33.69 -5.98
CA ALA A 142 8.66 -33.13 -4.62
C ALA A 142 7.97 -34.07 -3.61
N VAL A 143 6.79 -34.59 -3.95
CA VAL A 143 6.05 -35.54 -3.11
C VAL A 143 6.83 -36.85 -2.91
N LYS A 144 7.44 -37.38 -3.98
CA LYS A 144 8.28 -38.59 -3.89
C LYS A 144 9.49 -38.38 -2.97
N LEU A 145 10.20 -37.25 -3.10
CA LEU A 145 11.33 -36.92 -2.23
C LEU A 145 10.90 -36.79 -0.76
N ALA A 146 9.78 -36.10 -0.51
CA ALA A 146 9.27 -35.94 0.85
C ALA A 146 8.95 -37.28 1.53
N ARG A 147 8.35 -38.22 0.79
CA ARG A 147 8.05 -39.58 1.26
C ARG A 147 9.31 -40.40 1.52
N GLN A 148 10.24 -40.43 0.56
CA GLN A 148 11.48 -41.19 0.69
C GLN A 148 12.35 -40.71 1.84
N SER A 149 12.37 -39.40 2.10
CA SER A 149 13.10 -38.80 3.21
C SER A 149 12.33 -38.81 4.53
N GLY A 150 11.04 -39.22 4.54
CA GLY A 150 10.20 -39.22 5.74
C GLY A 150 9.97 -37.83 6.32
N ILE A 151 9.85 -36.81 5.46
CA ILE A 151 9.73 -35.39 5.84
C ILE A 151 8.41 -34.75 5.42
N GLU A 152 7.38 -35.54 5.07
CA GLU A 152 6.06 -35.04 4.64
C GLU A 152 5.48 -34.00 5.63
N ASP A 153 5.61 -34.26 6.93
CA ASP A 153 5.17 -33.34 7.99
C ASP A 153 6.00 -32.05 8.09
N LEU A 154 7.20 -32.01 7.52
CA LEU A 154 8.13 -30.87 7.63
C LEU A 154 8.04 -29.92 6.43
N VAL A 155 7.32 -30.31 5.38
CA VAL A 155 7.15 -29.55 4.13
C VAL A 155 5.72 -29.04 3.97
N ASN A 156 5.52 -27.98 3.19
CA ASN A 156 4.23 -27.31 3.03
C ASN A 156 3.49 -27.76 1.76
N ILE A 157 3.55 -29.05 1.39
CA ILE A 157 3.07 -29.58 0.09
C ILE A 157 1.62 -29.15 -0.20
N GLU A 158 0.70 -29.27 0.76
CA GLU A 158 -0.73 -28.97 0.56
C GLU A 158 -0.97 -27.53 0.09
N MET A 159 -0.17 -26.56 0.57
CA MET A 159 -0.30 -25.16 0.18
C MET A 159 0.01 -24.95 -1.30
N PHE A 160 1.01 -25.68 -1.82
CA PHE A 160 1.39 -25.64 -3.23
C PHE A 160 0.40 -26.41 -4.11
N LEU A 161 -0.14 -27.53 -3.63
CA LEU A 161 -1.16 -28.28 -4.36
C LEU A 161 -2.48 -27.50 -4.48
N THR A 162 -2.87 -26.76 -3.44
CA THR A 162 -4.02 -25.85 -3.50
C THR A 162 -3.82 -24.77 -4.57
N ALA A 163 -2.61 -24.20 -4.67
CA ALA A 163 -2.30 -23.22 -5.71
C ALA A 163 -2.30 -23.85 -7.11
N LYS A 164 -1.70 -25.04 -7.26
CA LYS A 164 -1.70 -25.82 -8.50
C LYS A 164 -3.10 -26.09 -9.02
N GLU A 165 -4.04 -26.49 -8.15
CA GLU A 165 -5.42 -26.74 -8.52
C GLU A 165 -6.10 -25.48 -9.09
N VAL A 166 -5.84 -24.33 -8.49
CA VAL A 166 -6.33 -23.04 -8.98
C VAL A 166 -5.69 -22.70 -10.34
N GLU A 167 -4.38 -22.90 -10.49
CA GLU A 167 -3.65 -22.69 -11.75
C GLU A 167 -4.22 -23.57 -12.88
N GLU A 168 -4.34 -24.88 -12.66
CA GLU A 168 -4.86 -25.85 -13.64
C GLU A 168 -6.33 -25.60 -13.99
N SER A 169 -7.14 -25.08 -13.05
CA SER A 169 -8.51 -24.64 -13.32
C SER A 169 -8.52 -23.41 -14.24
N LEU A 170 -7.66 -22.43 -13.97
CA LEU A 170 -7.58 -21.20 -14.77
C LEU A 170 -7.07 -21.46 -16.18
N GLU A 171 -6.11 -22.38 -16.35
CA GLU A 171 -5.64 -22.84 -17.67
C GLU A 171 -6.78 -23.44 -18.50
N ARG A 172 -7.71 -24.15 -17.84
CA ARG A 172 -8.93 -24.70 -18.45
C ARG A 172 -10.06 -23.66 -18.61
N GLN A 173 -9.79 -22.38 -18.31
CA GLN A 173 -10.78 -21.29 -18.32
C GLN A 173 -11.94 -21.50 -17.33
N GLU A 174 -11.75 -22.36 -16.34
CA GLU A 174 -12.70 -22.61 -15.26
C GLU A 174 -12.40 -21.66 -14.09
N THR A 175 -13.33 -20.76 -13.78
CA THR A 175 -13.10 -19.72 -12.75
C THR A 175 -13.63 -20.10 -11.37
N MET A 176 -14.44 -21.15 -11.26
CA MET A 176 -15.14 -21.51 -10.02
C MET A 176 -14.17 -21.81 -8.87
N THR A 177 -13.13 -22.61 -9.10
CA THR A 177 -12.11 -22.95 -8.10
C THR A 177 -11.34 -21.72 -7.62
N CYS A 178 -10.96 -20.83 -8.54
CA CYS A 178 -10.29 -19.57 -8.22
C CYS A 178 -11.19 -18.65 -7.38
N LEU A 179 -12.48 -18.55 -7.73
CA LEU A 179 -13.45 -17.75 -6.98
C LEU A 179 -13.68 -18.31 -5.56
N ALA A 180 -13.79 -19.62 -5.42
CA ALA A 180 -13.89 -20.29 -4.11
C ALA A 180 -12.64 -20.00 -3.25
N TRP A 181 -11.44 -20.14 -3.85
CA TRP A 181 -10.19 -19.78 -3.18
C TRP A 181 -10.15 -18.31 -2.76
N CYS A 182 -10.63 -17.39 -3.61
CA CYS A 182 -10.73 -15.97 -3.28
C CYS A 182 -11.69 -15.70 -2.12
N HIS A 183 -12.83 -16.39 -2.09
CA HIS A 183 -13.80 -16.29 -1.00
C HIS A 183 -13.17 -16.71 0.34
N ASP A 184 -12.47 -17.85 0.34
CA ASP A 184 -11.82 -18.40 1.53
C ASP A 184 -10.68 -17.52 2.06
N ASN A 185 -10.04 -16.76 1.16
CA ASN A 185 -8.91 -15.88 1.49
C ASN A 185 -9.28 -14.38 1.50
N LYS A 186 -10.57 -14.05 1.45
CA LYS A 186 -11.09 -12.67 1.32
C LYS A 186 -10.52 -11.65 2.31
N SER A 187 -10.23 -12.06 3.55
CA SER A 187 -9.67 -11.17 4.57
C SER A 187 -8.21 -10.80 4.31
N ARG A 188 -7.42 -11.73 3.75
CA ARG A 188 -6.02 -11.51 3.35
C ARG A 188 -5.96 -10.73 2.05
N LEU A 189 -6.78 -11.10 1.07
CA LEU A 189 -6.85 -10.42 -0.22
C LEU A 189 -7.29 -8.96 -0.08
N ARG A 190 -8.18 -8.64 0.87
CA ARG A 190 -8.54 -7.24 1.17
C ARG A 190 -7.37 -6.36 1.61
N LYS A 191 -6.30 -6.95 2.19
CA LYS A 191 -5.08 -6.22 2.53
C LYS A 191 -4.18 -5.97 1.31
N MET A 192 -4.33 -6.77 0.26
CA MET A 192 -3.63 -6.66 -1.02
C MET A 192 -4.45 -5.83 -2.02
N LYS A 193 -5.00 -4.70 -1.55
CA LYS A 193 -6.02 -3.91 -2.24
C LYS A 193 -5.57 -3.47 -3.63
N ASP A 194 -4.29 -3.10 -3.77
CA ASP A 194 -3.74 -2.56 -5.01
C ASP A 194 -3.75 -3.56 -6.17
N LEU A 195 -3.67 -4.87 -5.88
CA LEU A 195 -3.67 -5.91 -6.91
C LEU A 195 -5.06 -6.11 -7.53
N LEU A 196 -6.13 -5.84 -6.77
CA LEU A 196 -7.52 -6.07 -7.17
C LEU A 196 -8.31 -4.76 -7.35
N ASP A 197 -7.67 -3.60 -7.23
CA ASP A 197 -8.32 -2.31 -7.37
C ASP A 197 -8.72 -2.08 -8.85
N PRO A 198 -9.96 -1.66 -9.14
CA PRO A 198 -10.38 -1.31 -10.51
C PRO A 198 -9.48 -0.26 -11.18
N ALA A 199 -8.79 0.59 -10.42
CA ALA A 199 -7.80 1.52 -10.94
C ALA A 199 -6.61 0.83 -11.63
N ARG A 200 -6.33 -0.44 -11.31
CA ARG A 200 -5.29 -1.23 -11.97
C ARG A 200 -5.51 -1.34 -13.48
N TRP A 201 -6.75 -1.40 -13.94
CA TRP A 201 -7.05 -1.36 -15.38
C TRP A 201 -6.58 -0.06 -16.03
N ARG A 202 -6.79 1.08 -15.36
CA ARG A 202 -6.28 2.37 -15.84
C ARG A 202 -4.74 2.40 -15.86
N MET A 203 -4.09 1.81 -14.85
CA MET A 203 -2.63 1.68 -14.83
C MET A 203 -2.11 0.81 -15.97
N LEU A 204 -2.74 -0.33 -16.25
CA LEU A 204 -2.37 -1.21 -17.37
C LEU A 204 -2.55 -0.51 -18.73
N ILE A 205 -3.65 0.21 -18.91
CA ILE A 205 -3.88 1.01 -20.12
C ILE A 205 -2.78 2.08 -20.26
N GLN A 206 -2.41 2.76 -19.18
CA GLN A 206 -1.36 3.77 -19.20
C GLN A 206 0.03 3.16 -19.48
N GLN A 207 0.33 2.00 -18.90
CA GLN A 207 1.56 1.26 -19.14
C GLN A 207 1.67 0.83 -20.61
N PHE A 208 0.59 0.28 -21.16
CA PHE A 208 0.53 -0.07 -22.59
C PHE A 208 0.78 1.15 -23.48
N ARG A 209 0.16 2.29 -23.19
CA ARG A 209 0.39 3.54 -23.94
C ARG A 209 1.86 3.97 -23.88
N TYR A 210 2.47 3.95 -22.69
CA TYR A 210 3.88 4.27 -22.49
C TYR A 210 4.81 3.34 -23.28
N ASP A 211 4.57 2.03 -23.23
CA ASP A 211 5.39 1.06 -23.95
C ASP A 211 5.18 1.15 -25.47
N ASN A 212 3.95 1.44 -25.92
CA ASN A 212 3.66 1.73 -27.33
C ASN A 212 4.41 2.99 -27.82
N TYR A 213 4.44 4.07 -27.03
CA TYR A 213 5.22 5.26 -27.37
C TYR A 213 6.70 4.92 -27.49
N ARG A 214 7.26 4.18 -26.53
CA ARG A 214 8.66 3.74 -26.56
C ARG A 214 8.99 2.87 -27.76
N LEU A 215 8.11 1.93 -28.11
CA LEU A 215 8.26 1.07 -29.29
C LEU A 215 8.40 1.90 -30.57
N HIS A 216 7.64 2.99 -30.66
CA HIS A 216 7.65 3.92 -31.80
C HIS A 216 8.57 5.14 -31.59
N GLN A 217 9.46 5.10 -30.60
CA GLN A 217 10.40 6.20 -30.28
C GLN A 217 9.73 7.55 -30.01
N LEU A 218 8.47 7.54 -29.59
CA LEU A 218 7.75 8.72 -29.13
C LEU A 218 8.08 8.98 -27.66
N GLY A 219 8.26 10.26 -27.33
CA GLY A 219 8.39 10.69 -25.93
C GLY A 219 7.08 10.49 -25.15
N ASN A 220 7.20 10.18 -23.86
CA ASN A 220 6.03 10.00 -22.99
C ASN A 220 5.32 11.30 -22.61
N ASN A 221 6.03 12.42 -22.77
CA ASN A 221 5.49 13.76 -22.64
C ASN A 221 5.39 14.37 -24.03
N SER A 222 4.30 15.10 -24.27
CA SER A 222 4.18 15.86 -25.52
C SER A 222 5.26 16.94 -25.58
N VAL A 223 5.73 17.25 -26.79
CA VAL A 223 6.67 18.36 -27.02
C VAL A 223 6.08 19.67 -26.49
N PHE A 224 4.77 19.88 -26.69
CA PHE A 224 4.06 21.04 -26.14
C PHE A 224 4.22 21.15 -24.61
N THR A 225 4.02 20.05 -23.87
CA THR A 225 4.16 20.02 -22.42
C THR A 225 5.57 20.38 -21.99
N ILE A 226 6.58 19.79 -22.65
CA ILE A 226 8.00 20.03 -22.35
C ILE A 226 8.35 21.50 -22.63
N THR A 227 7.97 22.02 -23.80
CA THR A 227 8.24 23.41 -24.19
C THR A 227 7.56 24.41 -23.25
N LEU A 228 6.30 24.16 -22.88
CA LEU A 228 5.58 24.99 -21.93
C LEU A 228 6.25 25.00 -20.55
N GLN A 229 6.63 23.82 -20.03
CA GLN A 229 7.32 23.71 -18.76
C GLN A 229 8.70 24.40 -18.79
N ALA A 230 9.47 24.21 -19.86
CA ALA A 230 10.75 24.90 -20.03
C ALA A 230 10.59 26.43 -20.01
N GLY A 231 9.60 26.95 -20.75
CA GLY A 231 9.27 28.38 -20.75
C GLY A 231 8.87 28.88 -19.36
N LEU A 232 7.98 28.16 -18.66
CA LEU A 232 7.56 28.51 -17.30
C LEU A 232 8.74 28.50 -16.32
N SER A 233 9.64 27.54 -16.42
CA SER A 233 10.83 27.45 -15.57
C SER A 233 11.78 28.64 -15.79
N ALA A 234 11.94 29.10 -17.04
CA ALA A 234 12.80 30.23 -17.38
C ALA A 234 12.33 31.58 -16.80
N ILE A 235 11.06 31.71 -16.44
CA ILE A 235 10.48 32.95 -15.87
C ILE A 235 9.95 32.77 -14.44
N LYS A 236 10.03 31.54 -13.89
CA LYS A 236 9.58 31.23 -12.53
C LYS A 236 10.55 31.83 -11.52
N THR A 237 10.04 32.69 -10.64
CA THR A 237 10.81 33.26 -9.53
C THR A 237 10.17 32.91 -8.17
N PRO A 238 10.91 33.03 -7.06
CA PRO A 238 10.34 32.87 -5.71
C PRO A 238 9.14 33.80 -5.45
N GLN A 239 9.13 35.00 -6.05
CA GLN A 239 8.06 35.99 -5.87
C GLN A 239 6.70 35.51 -6.38
N CYS A 240 6.68 34.58 -7.35
CA CYS A 240 5.43 34.02 -7.89
C CYS A 240 4.61 33.21 -6.86
N TYR A 241 5.22 32.79 -5.75
CA TYR A 241 4.62 31.91 -4.73
C TYR A 241 4.58 32.53 -3.33
N LYS A 242 4.85 33.83 -3.18
CA LYS A 242 4.64 34.51 -1.89
C LYS A 242 3.16 34.50 -1.50
N GLU A 243 2.91 34.25 -0.21
CA GLU A 243 1.57 34.07 0.37
C GLU A 243 0.74 35.36 0.37
N ASP A 244 1.40 36.51 0.51
CA ASP A 244 0.78 37.83 0.58
C ASP A 244 0.18 38.31 -0.75
N GLY A 245 0.50 37.65 -1.87
CA GLY A 245 0.01 37.97 -3.21
C GLY A 245 0.43 39.34 -3.76
N SER A 246 1.04 40.20 -2.94
CA SER A 246 1.43 41.59 -3.21
C SER A 246 2.47 41.73 -4.33
N SER A 247 3.21 40.64 -4.55
CA SER A 247 4.34 40.53 -5.47
C SER A 247 3.99 39.83 -6.78
N LYS A 248 2.75 39.35 -6.94
CA LYS A 248 2.29 38.74 -8.19
C LYS A 248 2.14 39.80 -9.28
N ASN A 249 2.68 39.49 -10.45
CA ASN A 249 2.53 40.34 -11.63
C ASN A 249 1.39 39.80 -12.50
N PRO A 250 0.32 40.58 -12.79
CA PRO A 250 -0.75 40.17 -13.71
C PRO A 250 -0.24 39.71 -15.08
N ASP A 251 0.84 40.32 -15.57
CA ASP A 251 1.41 40.02 -16.89
C ASP A 251 2.40 38.83 -16.85
N CYS A 252 2.65 38.25 -15.68
CA CYS A 252 3.53 37.09 -15.56
C CYS A 252 2.74 35.79 -15.78
N PRO A 253 3.09 34.97 -16.80
CA PRO A 253 2.41 33.70 -17.04
C PRO A 253 2.42 32.76 -15.83
N VAL A 254 3.52 32.70 -15.06
CA VAL A 254 3.65 31.85 -13.86
C VAL A 254 2.73 32.31 -12.73
N CYS A 255 2.36 33.60 -12.66
CA CYS A 255 1.44 34.12 -11.65
C CYS A 255 -0.04 33.79 -11.96
N SER A 256 -0.35 33.34 -13.17
CA SER A 256 -1.71 32.94 -13.55
C SER A 256 -2.13 31.65 -12.84
N LYS A 257 -3.41 31.54 -12.46
CA LYS A 257 -3.94 30.43 -11.63
C LYS A 257 -3.63 29.03 -12.18
N SER A 258 -3.78 28.83 -13.49
CA SER A 258 -3.61 27.51 -14.12
C SER A 258 -2.13 27.16 -14.31
N LEU A 259 -1.33 28.10 -14.82
CA LEU A 259 0.09 27.87 -15.07
C LEU A 259 0.92 27.85 -13.78
N ASN A 260 0.48 28.54 -12.72
CA ASN A 260 1.11 28.48 -11.41
C ASN A 260 1.13 27.04 -10.86
N LYS A 261 0.00 26.32 -10.95
CA LYS A 261 -0.07 24.91 -10.54
C LYS A 261 0.87 24.02 -11.36
N LEU A 262 0.92 24.23 -12.67
CA LEU A 262 1.81 23.48 -13.58
C LEU A 262 3.29 23.80 -13.32
N ALA A 263 3.61 25.04 -12.94
CA ALA A 263 4.97 25.50 -12.70
C ALA A 263 5.49 25.14 -11.31
N GLN A 264 4.64 24.72 -10.37
CA GLN A 264 5.01 24.44 -8.98
C GLN A 264 6.19 23.46 -8.82
N PRO A 265 6.24 22.29 -9.51
CA PRO A 265 7.36 21.35 -9.38
C PRO A 265 8.61 21.76 -10.19
N LEU A 266 8.54 22.79 -11.04
CA LEU A 266 9.63 23.16 -11.94
C LEU A 266 10.75 23.92 -11.19
N PRO A 267 12.00 23.87 -11.68
CA PRO A 267 13.06 24.69 -11.11
C PRO A 267 12.81 26.19 -11.33
N MET A 268 13.40 27.01 -10.48
CA MET A 268 13.33 28.47 -10.58
C MET A 268 14.41 28.99 -11.52
N ALA A 269 14.12 30.12 -12.18
CA ALA A 269 15.05 30.81 -13.04
C ALA A 269 16.24 31.35 -12.23
N HIS A 270 17.44 31.16 -12.75
CA HIS A 270 18.65 31.81 -12.25
C HIS A 270 18.98 33.01 -13.15
N CYS A 271 18.65 34.21 -12.69
CA CYS A 271 18.92 35.45 -13.43
C CYS A 271 20.25 36.04 -12.96
N ALA A 272 21.28 36.03 -13.81
CA ALA A 272 22.57 36.66 -13.52
C ALA A 272 22.48 38.19 -13.45
N ASN A 273 21.54 38.77 -14.20
CA ASN A 273 21.31 40.22 -14.27
C ASN A 273 19.84 40.51 -13.98
N SER A 274 19.58 41.49 -13.11
CA SER A 274 18.23 41.98 -12.83
C SER A 274 18.01 43.33 -13.52
N ARG A 275 16.81 43.58 -14.02
CA ARG A 275 16.37 44.90 -14.50
C ARG A 275 15.23 45.38 -13.63
N LEU A 276 15.33 46.62 -13.19
CA LEU A 276 14.25 47.27 -12.46
C LEU A 276 13.18 47.74 -13.44
N VAL A 277 11.92 47.43 -13.16
CA VAL A 277 10.78 47.85 -13.98
C VAL A 277 9.78 48.56 -13.09
N CYS A 278 9.31 49.73 -13.52
CA CYS A 278 8.35 50.52 -12.76
C CYS A 278 6.99 49.82 -12.72
N LYS A 279 6.39 49.72 -11.53
CA LYS A 279 5.05 49.11 -11.36
C LYS A 279 3.91 49.92 -12.01
N ILE A 280 4.09 51.23 -12.20
CA ILE A 280 3.05 52.12 -12.75
C ILE A 280 3.05 52.05 -14.28
N SER A 281 4.20 52.35 -14.91
CA SER A 281 4.28 52.44 -16.37
C SER A 281 4.74 51.16 -17.06
N GLY A 282 5.39 50.24 -16.35
CA GLY A 282 6.06 49.08 -16.96
C GLY A 282 7.40 49.41 -17.63
N ASP A 283 7.88 50.66 -17.53
CA ASP A 283 9.16 51.06 -18.11
C ASP A 283 10.36 50.62 -17.26
N VAL A 284 11.50 50.44 -17.92
CA VAL A 284 12.76 50.14 -17.24
C VAL A 284 13.20 51.36 -16.42
N MET A 285 13.55 51.11 -15.15
CA MET A 285 14.20 52.12 -14.30
C MET A 285 15.71 52.06 -14.53
N ASN A 286 16.28 53.16 -14.99
CA ASN A 286 17.68 53.30 -15.40
C ASN A 286 18.16 54.73 -15.14
N GLU A 287 19.31 55.13 -15.70
CA GLU A 287 19.86 56.48 -15.53
C GLU A 287 18.91 57.59 -15.99
N ASN A 288 18.11 57.34 -17.04
CA ASN A 288 17.14 58.29 -17.61
C ASN A 288 15.75 58.22 -16.94
N ASN A 289 15.48 57.17 -16.16
CA ASN A 289 14.26 57.01 -15.37
C ASN A 289 14.64 56.41 -14.01
N PRO A 290 15.28 57.19 -13.12
CA PRO A 290 15.88 56.66 -11.91
C PRO A 290 14.82 56.07 -10.97
N PRO A 291 15.15 54.99 -10.23
CA PRO A 291 14.27 54.45 -9.22
C PRO A 291 14.20 55.41 -8.02
N MET A 292 12.98 55.77 -7.63
CA MET A 292 12.65 56.69 -6.55
C MET A 292 11.82 55.97 -5.49
N MET A 293 12.25 56.03 -4.23
CA MET A 293 11.60 55.40 -3.09
C MET A 293 10.76 56.42 -2.31
N LEU A 294 9.49 56.10 -2.08
CA LEU A 294 8.62 56.85 -1.16
C LEU A 294 8.91 56.47 0.30
N PRO A 295 8.52 57.30 1.30
CA PRO A 295 8.78 57.04 2.72
C PRO A 295 8.26 55.70 3.27
N ASN A 296 7.29 55.09 2.60
CA ASN A 296 6.78 53.75 2.93
C ASN A 296 7.60 52.60 2.32
N GLY A 297 8.74 52.89 1.69
CA GLY A 297 9.68 51.90 1.15
C GLY A 297 9.34 51.38 -0.25
N TYR A 298 8.28 51.86 -0.90
CA TYR A 298 7.96 51.44 -2.27
C TYR A 298 8.71 52.27 -3.32
N VAL A 299 9.26 51.57 -4.31
CA VAL A 299 10.09 52.16 -5.38
C VAL A 299 9.32 52.25 -6.70
N TYR A 300 9.40 53.40 -7.35
CA TYR A 300 8.78 53.71 -8.64
C TYR A 300 9.76 54.48 -9.53
N GLY A 301 9.53 54.53 -10.85
CA GLY A 301 10.35 55.33 -11.75
C GLY A 301 10.03 56.82 -11.57
N TYR A 302 11.05 57.67 -11.64
CA TYR A 302 10.89 59.13 -11.54
C TYR A 302 9.82 59.67 -12.48
N ASN A 303 9.83 59.24 -13.75
CA ASN A 303 8.86 59.70 -14.76
C ASN A 303 7.42 59.33 -14.37
N SER A 304 7.23 58.15 -13.79
CA SER A 304 5.92 57.71 -13.32
C SER A 304 5.45 58.51 -12.11
N LEU A 305 6.32 58.76 -11.13
CA LEU A 305 5.96 59.60 -9.97
C LEU A 305 5.63 61.04 -10.39
N LEU A 306 6.37 61.58 -11.35
CA LEU A 306 6.10 62.91 -11.90
C LEU A 306 4.72 62.96 -12.58
N SER A 307 4.34 61.91 -13.32
CA SER A 307 3.05 61.84 -14.02
C SER A 307 1.82 61.78 -13.08
N ILE A 308 1.98 61.28 -11.86
CA ILE A 308 0.89 61.13 -10.88
C ILE A 308 0.93 62.21 -9.77
N ARG A 309 1.82 63.19 -9.88
CA ARG A 309 1.97 64.29 -8.92
C ARG A 309 0.85 65.32 -9.09
N GLN A 310 0.25 65.76 -7.98
CA GLN A 310 -0.71 66.86 -7.92
C GLN A 310 -0.32 67.81 -6.78
N ASP A 311 -0.08 69.09 -7.08
CA ASP A 311 0.24 70.14 -6.09
C ASP A 311 1.28 69.71 -5.04
N ASP A 312 2.40 69.17 -5.52
CA ASP A 312 3.52 68.63 -4.74
C ASP A 312 3.28 67.33 -3.96
N LYS A 313 2.10 66.72 -4.09
CA LYS A 313 1.76 65.45 -3.43
C LYS A 313 1.68 64.30 -4.41
N VAL A 314 2.05 63.12 -3.95
CA VAL A 314 1.93 61.86 -4.68
C VAL A 314 1.19 60.85 -3.81
N VAL A 315 0.18 60.20 -4.40
CA VAL A 315 -0.54 59.10 -3.77
C VAL A 315 0.12 57.78 -4.16
N CYS A 316 0.62 57.03 -3.19
CA CYS A 316 1.20 55.70 -3.42
C CYS A 316 0.13 54.76 -4.02
N PRO A 317 0.32 54.20 -5.23
CA PRO A 317 -0.69 53.36 -5.87
C PRO A 317 -1.03 52.09 -5.07
N ARG A 318 -0.07 51.59 -4.27
CA ARG A 318 -0.18 50.35 -3.49
C ARG A 318 -0.81 50.56 -2.11
N THR A 319 -0.38 51.57 -1.35
CA THR A 319 -0.84 51.79 0.04
C THR A 319 -1.91 52.88 0.15
N LYS A 320 -2.11 53.68 -0.90
CA LYS A 320 -2.99 54.87 -0.92
C LYS A 320 -2.58 55.99 0.05
N GLU A 321 -1.40 55.88 0.66
CA GLU A 321 -0.81 56.94 1.48
C GLU A 321 -0.35 58.11 0.60
N VAL A 322 -0.39 59.32 1.16
CA VAL A 322 -0.04 60.56 0.46
C VAL A 322 1.27 61.09 1.02
N PHE A 323 2.24 61.35 0.15
CA PHE A 323 3.56 61.89 0.51
C PHE A 323 3.87 63.13 -0.32
N ASN A 324 4.72 64.01 0.19
CA ASN A 324 5.24 65.10 -0.63
C ASN A 324 6.28 64.54 -1.60
N PHE A 325 6.31 65.06 -2.83
CA PHE A 325 7.23 64.61 -3.87
C PHE A 325 8.69 64.79 -3.46
N SER A 326 8.98 65.83 -2.68
CA SER A 326 10.30 66.11 -2.09
C SER A 326 10.80 65.05 -1.12
N GLN A 327 9.90 64.21 -0.58
CA GLN A 327 10.25 63.11 0.33
C GLN A 327 10.66 61.83 -0.44
N ALA A 328 10.58 61.83 -1.77
CA ALA A 328 11.01 60.69 -2.57
C ALA A 328 12.53 60.70 -2.75
N GLU A 329 13.20 59.64 -2.32
CA GLU A 329 14.65 59.53 -2.40
C GLU A 329 15.09 58.66 -3.58
N LYS A 330 16.16 59.07 -4.28
CA LYS A 330 16.73 58.28 -5.36
C LYS A 330 17.45 57.06 -4.79
N VAL A 331 17.12 55.87 -5.29
CA VAL A 331 17.74 54.62 -4.88
C VAL A 331 18.90 54.29 -5.80
N TYR A 332 20.00 53.80 -5.23
CA TYR A 332 21.11 53.22 -5.96
C TYR A 332 21.15 51.72 -5.67
N ILE A 333 21.20 50.91 -6.72
CA ILE A 333 21.38 49.46 -6.61
C ILE A 333 22.81 49.17 -7.05
N MET A 334 23.61 48.65 -6.13
CA MET A 334 24.99 48.19 -6.38
C MET A 334 25.01 46.73 -6.79
#